data_AF-A0A142EVT4-F1
#
_entry.id   AF-A0A142EVT4-F1
#
_cell.length_a   1.000
_cell.length_b   1.000
_cell.length_c   1.000
_cell.angle_alpha   90.00
_cell.angle_beta   90.00
_cell.angle_gamma   90.00
#
_symmetry.space_group_name_H-M   'P 1'
#
loop_
_entity.id
_entity.type
_entity.pdbx_description
1 polymer ?
#
loop_
_entity_poly.entity_id
_entity_poly.type
_entity_poly.pdbx_seq_one_letter_code
_entity_poly.pdbx_strand_id
1 'polypeptide(L)'
;KPYVEGNGLNALIVRNITKAMAILSAAFFDYPQDDLFVIAYTGTKGKTTASYFTEAILNEARPRHIAFFSTIDTVVGPEPDQRFKSNLTTPESLDLFRDMREAVENGMTHLVMEVSSQAYLRNRVFGLTYDVGFFLNITPDHIGPNEHPTFANYLHNKLQLLVNARKVV
;
A
#
# COMPACT_ATOMS: atom_id res chain seq x y z
N LYS A 1 1.60 2.45 -32.43
CA LYS A 1 0.31 2.10 -33.06
C LYS A 1 -0.74 3.03 -32.48
N PRO A 2 -1.59 3.70 -33.28
CA PRO A 2 -2.70 4.47 -32.71
C PRO A 2 -3.64 3.50 -31.98
N TYR A 3 -3.95 3.81 -30.72
CA TYR A 3 -4.92 3.06 -29.93
C TYR A 3 -6.32 3.54 -30.32
N VAL A 4 -7.09 2.68 -30.98
CA VAL A 4 -8.39 3.03 -31.59
C VAL A 4 -9.40 3.42 -30.50
N GLU A 5 -9.30 2.80 -29.34
CA GLU A 5 -10.13 3.05 -28.16
C GLU A 5 -9.88 4.45 -27.54
N GLY A 6 -8.74 5.07 -27.83
CA GLY A 6 -8.34 6.38 -27.31
C GLY A 6 -8.52 7.54 -28.29
N ASN A 7 -9.25 7.35 -29.38
CA ASN A 7 -9.36 8.36 -30.43
C ASN A 7 -10.05 9.63 -29.91
N GLY A 8 -9.38 10.78 -30.02
CA GLY A 8 -9.87 12.07 -29.49
C GLY A 8 -9.61 12.32 -28.01
N LEU A 9 -8.96 11.38 -27.29
CA LEU A 9 -8.55 11.57 -25.89
C LEU A 9 -7.08 12.00 -25.78
N ASN A 10 -6.78 12.80 -24.76
CA ASN A 10 -5.40 13.10 -24.38
C ASN A 10 -4.75 11.84 -23.80
N ALA A 11 -3.56 11.49 -24.29
CA ALA A 11 -2.82 10.31 -23.84
C ALA A 11 -1.38 10.68 -23.45
N LEU A 12 -0.88 10.03 -22.40
CA LEU A 12 0.51 10.13 -21.97
C LEU A 12 1.24 8.83 -22.32
N ILE A 13 2.24 8.93 -23.20
CA ILE A 13 3.09 7.79 -23.55
C ILE A 13 4.17 7.66 -22.48
N VAL A 14 4.19 6.52 -21.78
CA VAL A 14 5.12 6.25 -20.68
C VAL A 14 5.91 4.98 -20.92
N ARG A 15 7.11 4.91 -20.34
CA ARG A 15 7.97 3.71 -20.43
C ARG A 15 7.49 2.56 -19.55
N ASN A 16 6.80 2.87 -18.44
CA ASN A 16 6.28 1.90 -17.50
C ASN A 16 4.93 2.40 -16.96
N ILE A 17 3.85 1.71 -17.34
CA ILE A 17 2.48 2.11 -17.00
C ILE A 17 2.24 2.03 -15.49
N THR A 18 2.67 0.97 -14.81
CA THR A 18 2.34 0.81 -13.39
C THR A 18 3.09 1.79 -12.48
N LYS A 19 4.35 2.12 -12.81
CA LYS A 19 5.06 3.22 -12.13
C LYS A 19 4.43 4.57 -12.39
N ALA A 20 4.05 4.85 -13.64
CA ALA A 20 3.37 6.09 -13.99
C ALA A 20 2.04 6.23 -13.24
N MET A 21 1.26 5.15 -13.16
CA MET A 21 0.02 5.11 -12.39
C MET A 21 0.27 5.44 -10.91
N ALA A 22 1.28 4.85 -10.27
CA ALA A 22 1.57 5.17 -8.86
C ALA A 22 1.89 6.65 -8.63
N ILE A 23 2.75 7.24 -9.46
CA ILE A 23 3.11 8.66 -9.35
C ILE A 23 1.90 9.56 -9.61
N LEU A 24 1.15 9.27 -10.68
CA LEU A 24 -0.02 10.07 -11.06
C LEU A 24 -1.14 9.94 -10.03
N SER A 25 -1.36 8.76 -9.46
CA SER A 25 -2.35 8.56 -8.39
C SER A 25 -2.01 9.35 -7.14
N ALA A 26 -0.74 9.34 -6.71
CA ALA A 26 -0.30 10.19 -5.59
C ALA A 26 -0.59 11.67 -5.87
N ALA A 27 -0.21 12.17 -7.04
CA ALA A 27 -0.44 13.57 -7.41
C ALA A 27 -1.93 13.92 -7.59
N PHE A 28 -2.71 13.01 -8.18
CA PHE A 28 -4.15 13.23 -8.45
C PHE A 28 -4.96 13.36 -7.16
N PHE A 29 -4.57 12.62 -6.12
CA PHE A 29 -5.19 12.68 -4.80
C PHE A 29 -4.47 13.62 -3.83
N ASP A 30 -3.65 14.54 -4.35
CA ASP A 30 -2.94 15.57 -3.58
C ASP A 30 -2.02 15.01 -2.47
N TYR A 31 -1.25 13.98 -2.80
CA TYR A 31 -0.20 13.39 -1.96
C TYR A 31 -0.66 13.03 -0.51
N PRO A 32 -1.72 12.22 -0.32
CA PRO A 32 -2.32 11.97 1.00
C PRO A 32 -1.38 11.26 1.98
N GLN A 33 -0.31 10.65 1.49
CA GLN A 33 0.74 10.10 2.34
C GLN A 33 1.49 11.16 3.16
N ASP A 34 1.47 12.43 2.76
CA ASP A 34 2.14 13.50 3.49
C ASP A 34 1.29 14.02 4.67
N ASP A 35 -0.01 13.70 4.66
CA ASP A 35 -0.98 14.04 5.71
C ASP A 35 -1.16 12.91 6.76
N LEU A 36 -0.61 11.72 6.49
CA LEU A 36 -0.76 10.53 7.32
C LEU A 36 0.58 10.08 7.90
N PHE A 37 0.58 9.65 9.17
CA PHE A 37 1.69 8.87 9.72
C PHE A 37 1.57 7.41 9.28
N VAL A 38 2.42 6.95 8.37
CA VAL A 38 2.25 5.64 7.71
C VAL A 38 3.16 4.57 8.31
N ILE A 39 2.54 3.50 8.80
CA ILE A 39 3.18 2.32 9.38
C ILE A 39 2.94 1.12 8.46
N ALA A 40 4.02 0.56 7.92
CA ALA A 40 3.96 -0.50 6.91
C ALA A 40 4.53 -1.83 7.43
N TYR A 41 3.82 -2.93 7.18
CA TYR A 41 4.26 -4.28 7.54
C TYR A 41 4.55 -5.12 6.30
N THR A 42 5.76 -5.68 6.21
CA THR A 42 6.07 -6.77 5.27
C THR A 42 6.63 -8.00 5.97
N GLY A 43 6.52 -9.13 5.29
CA GLY A 43 7.00 -10.43 5.78
C GLY A 43 6.32 -11.57 5.06
N THR A 44 6.89 -12.78 5.13
CA THR A 44 6.24 -13.96 4.55
C THR A 44 4.98 -14.27 5.34
N LYS A 45 5.07 -14.39 6.67
CA LYS A 45 3.94 -14.65 7.57
C LYS A 45 3.80 -13.56 8.64
N GLY A 46 2.62 -13.47 9.27
CA GLY A 46 2.39 -12.62 10.45
C GLY A 46 2.07 -11.15 10.19
N LYS A 47 2.04 -10.68 8.93
CA LYS A 47 1.68 -9.29 8.58
C LYS A 47 0.32 -8.90 9.15
N THR A 48 -0.72 -9.64 8.81
CA THR A 48 -2.09 -9.40 9.28
C THR A 48 -2.14 -9.35 10.80
N THR A 49 -1.68 -10.38 11.52
CA THR A 49 -1.66 -10.41 12.99
C THR A 49 -0.95 -9.20 13.61
N ALA A 50 0.28 -8.89 13.17
CA ALA A 50 1.06 -7.78 13.72
C ALA A 50 0.42 -6.41 13.41
N SER A 51 -0.11 -6.25 12.20
CA SER A 51 -0.78 -5.03 11.78
C SER A 51 -2.09 -4.79 12.55
N TYR A 52 -2.87 -5.84 12.82
CA TYR A 52 -4.06 -5.78 13.66
C TYR A 52 -3.75 -5.44 15.12
N PHE A 53 -2.68 -6.02 15.70
CA PHE A 53 -2.27 -5.61 17.05
C PHE A 53 -1.85 -4.15 17.11
N THR A 54 -1.17 -3.67 16.08
CA THR A 54 -0.72 -2.27 16.01
C THR A 54 -1.90 -1.32 15.84
N GLU A 55 -2.84 -1.65 14.96
CA GLU A 55 -4.10 -0.91 14.81
C GLU A 55 -4.87 -0.85 16.14
N ALA A 56 -5.07 -1.99 16.81
CA ALA A 56 -5.82 -2.04 18.07
C ALA A 56 -5.17 -1.21 19.18
N ILE A 57 -3.84 -1.31 19.35
CA ILE A 57 -3.09 -0.51 20.34
C ILE A 57 -3.20 0.98 20.02
N LEU A 58 -3.04 1.35 18.74
CA LEU A 58 -3.13 2.75 18.32
C LEU A 58 -4.55 3.30 18.47
N ASN A 59 -5.58 2.50 18.19
CA ASN A 59 -6.96 2.90 18.33
C ASN A 59 -7.36 3.04 19.81
N GLU A 60 -6.78 2.25 20.72
CA GLU A 60 -6.92 2.49 22.16
C GLU A 60 -6.28 3.82 22.59
N ALA A 61 -5.11 4.15 22.06
CA ALA A 61 -4.38 5.38 22.38
C ALA A 61 -4.93 6.64 21.68
N ARG A 62 -5.47 6.49 20.46
CA ARG A 62 -5.99 7.55 19.58
C ARG A 62 -7.27 7.09 18.88
N PRO A 63 -8.38 6.97 19.62
CA PRO A 63 -9.63 6.46 19.07
C PRO A 63 -10.08 7.26 17.86
N ARG A 64 -10.60 6.58 16.84
CA ARG A 64 -11.22 7.18 15.64
C ARG A 64 -10.27 7.94 14.69
N HIS A 65 -8.95 7.80 14.85
CA HIS A 65 -7.95 8.49 14.01
C HIS A 65 -7.01 7.55 13.24
N ILE A 66 -7.29 6.25 13.23
CA ILE A 66 -6.46 5.21 12.62
C ILE A 66 -7.16 4.63 11.39
N ALA A 67 -6.56 4.83 10.21
CA ALA A 67 -6.88 4.09 9.00
C ALA A 67 -6.13 2.76 8.99
N PHE A 68 -6.71 1.76 8.33
CA PHE A 68 -6.15 0.41 8.34
C PHE A 68 -6.37 -0.35 7.05
N PHE A 69 -5.29 -0.70 6.34
CA PHE A 69 -5.36 -1.45 5.08
C PHE A 69 -4.74 -2.84 5.25
N SER A 70 -5.58 -3.88 5.25
CA SER A 70 -5.16 -5.25 5.50
C SER A 70 -5.57 -6.21 4.38
N THR A 71 -5.20 -7.48 4.55
CA THR A 71 -5.70 -8.56 3.68
C THR A 71 -7.19 -8.83 3.84
N ILE A 72 -7.77 -8.48 5.00
CA ILE A 72 -9.16 -8.80 5.34
C ILE A 72 -10.07 -7.61 4.99
N ASP A 73 -9.67 -6.43 5.41
CA ASP A 73 -10.48 -5.23 5.40
C ASP A 73 -9.65 -3.95 5.25
N THR A 74 -10.31 -2.97 4.65
CA THR A 74 -9.85 -1.60 4.48
C THR A 74 -10.75 -0.72 5.33
N VAL A 75 -10.14 0.09 6.19
CA VAL A 75 -10.81 1.08 7.05
C VAL A 75 -10.28 2.46 6.66
N VAL A 76 -11.18 3.30 6.16
CA VAL A 76 -10.89 4.69 5.77
C VAL A 76 -11.55 5.70 6.70
N GLY A 77 -12.26 5.26 7.74
CA GLY A 77 -13.09 6.15 8.55
C GLY A 77 -13.57 5.48 9.84
N PRO A 78 -14.08 6.24 10.83
CA PRO A 78 -14.52 5.66 12.09
C PRO A 78 -15.92 5.04 12.00
N GLU A 79 -16.69 5.35 10.95
CA GLU A 79 -18.06 4.88 10.80
C GLU A 79 -18.12 3.48 10.17
N PRO A 80 -19.13 2.64 10.51
CA PRO A 80 -19.18 1.25 10.05
C PRO A 80 -19.21 1.05 8.53
N ASP A 81 -19.75 2.00 7.78
CA ASP A 81 -19.80 2.00 6.31
C ASP A 81 -18.47 2.40 5.66
N GLN A 82 -17.55 2.97 6.43
CA GLN A 82 -16.18 3.32 6.03
C GLN A 82 -15.19 2.17 6.27
N ARG A 83 -15.72 0.97 6.54
CA ARG A 83 -14.99 -0.28 6.63
C ARG A 83 -15.56 -1.27 5.62
N PHE A 84 -14.71 -1.77 4.73
CA PHE A 84 -15.11 -2.68 3.66
C PHE A 84 -14.07 -3.76 3.41
N LYS A 85 -14.50 -4.84 2.75
CA LYS A 85 -13.63 -6.00 2.46
C LYS A 85 -12.56 -5.62 1.44
N SER A 86 -11.32 -6.01 1.71
CA SER A 86 -10.20 -5.78 0.78
C SER A 86 -10.20 -6.79 -0.37
N ASN A 87 -9.93 -6.30 -1.57
CA ASN A 87 -9.74 -7.15 -2.76
C ASN A 87 -8.31 -7.71 -2.85
N LEU A 88 -7.34 -7.00 -2.28
CA LEU A 88 -5.92 -7.33 -2.29
C LEU A 88 -5.32 -6.96 -0.93
N THR A 89 -4.30 -7.70 -0.48
CA THR A 89 -3.50 -7.33 0.71
C THR A 89 -2.91 -5.92 0.61
N THR A 90 -2.53 -5.51 -0.60
CA THR A 90 -2.10 -4.14 -0.88
C THR A 90 -2.81 -3.69 -2.15
N PRO A 91 -3.68 -2.65 -2.08
CA PRO A 91 -4.46 -2.17 -3.24
C PRO A 91 -3.59 -1.76 -4.43
N GLU A 92 -4.17 -1.74 -5.63
CA GLU A 92 -3.54 -1.11 -6.79
C GLU A 92 -3.34 0.39 -6.55
N SER A 93 -2.36 1.02 -7.22
CA SER A 93 -1.92 2.38 -6.83
C SER A 93 -3.05 3.41 -6.81
N LEU A 94 -3.98 3.35 -7.76
CA LEU A 94 -5.10 4.29 -7.84
C LEU A 94 -6.05 4.13 -6.65
N ASP A 95 -6.42 2.89 -6.31
CA ASP A 95 -7.28 2.61 -5.16
C ASP A 95 -6.55 2.96 -3.86
N LEU A 96 -5.26 2.64 -3.75
CA LEU A 96 -4.45 2.96 -2.57
C LEU A 96 -4.48 4.46 -2.26
N PHE A 97 -4.15 5.32 -3.23
CA PHE A 97 -4.11 6.76 -2.98
C PHE A 97 -5.51 7.37 -2.85
N ARG A 98 -6.54 6.82 -3.51
CA ARG A 98 -7.94 7.22 -3.27
C ARG A 98 -8.32 6.97 -1.82
N ASP A 99 -8.13 5.74 -1.36
CA ASP A 99 -8.52 5.30 -0.01
C ASP A 99 -7.71 6.04 1.06
N MET A 100 -6.44 6.37 0.80
CA MET A 100 -5.62 7.24 1.67
C MET A 100 -6.19 8.66 1.75
N ARG A 101 -6.60 9.25 0.63
CA ARG A 101 -7.22 10.58 0.62
C ARG A 101 -8.56 10.58 1.35
N GLU A 102 -9.40 9.58 1.11
CA GLU A 102 -10.65 9.40 1.84
C GLU A 102 -10.40 9.26 3.35
N ALA A 103 -9.35 8.55 3.76
CA ALA A 103 -8.94 8.48 5.16
C ALA A 103 -8.60 9.85 5.75
N VAL A 104 -7.81 10.67 5.03
CA VAL A 104 -7.50 12.03 5.46
C VAL A 104 -8.76 12.88 5.58
N GLU A 105 -9.67 12.81 4.59
CA GLU A 105 -10.94 13.54 4.59
C GLU A 105 -11.85 13.14 5.75
N ASN A 106 -11.79 11.87 6.17
CA ASN A 106 -12.49 11.36 7.35
C ASN A 106 -11.79 11.66 8.68
N GLY A 107 -10.71 12.46 8.67
CA GLY A 107 -9.99 12.90 9.86
C GLY A 107 -8.98 11.88 10.41
N MET A 108 -8.62 10.86 9.63
CA MET A 108 -7.55 9.93 10.01
C MET A 108 -6.20 10.63 9.97
N THR A 109 -5.34 10.28 10.91
CA THR A 109 -3.99 10.87 11.05
C THR A 109 -2.89 9.82 10.95
N HIS A 110 -3.23 8.55 11.10
CA HIS A 110 -2.31 7.42 11.00
C HIS A 110 -2.88 6.38 10.05
N LEU A 111 -2.00 5.72 9.30
CA LEU A 111 -2.35 4.57 8.49
C LEU A 111 -1.46 3.39 8.87
N VAL A 112 -2.08 2.29 9.28
CA VAL A 112 -1.39 1.00 9.38
C VAL A 112 -1.71 0.19 8.14
N MET A 113 -0.71 -0.32 7.43
CA MET A 113 -0.93 -1.05 6.18
C MET A 113 -0.05 -2.30 6.00
N GLU A 114 -0.62 -3.33 5.39
CA GLU A 114 0.12 -4.48 4.90
C GLU A 114 0.73 -4.21 3.52
N VAL A 115 2.05 -4.44 3.38
CA VAL A 115 2.79 -4.30 2.13
C VAL A 115 3.29 -5.67 1.66
N SER A 116 2.54 -6.25 0.71
CA SER A 116 2.90 -7.51 0.07
C SER A 116 4.11 -7.36 -0.86
N SER A 117 4.85 -8.44 -1.11
CA SER A 117 5.96 -8.42 -2.09
C SER A 117 5.45 -8.16 -3.51
N GLN A 118 4.21 -8.55 -3.80
CA GLN A 118 3.52 -8.27 -5.05
C GLN A 118 3.30 -6.77 -5.27
N ALA A 119 3.09 -5.98 -4.20
CA ALA A 119 2.96 -4.54 -4.31
C ALA A 119 4.20 -3.90 -4.96
N TYR A 120 5.40 -4.34 -4.56
CA TYR A 120 6.64 -3.88 -5.18
C TYR A 120 6.84 -4.47 -6.57
N LEU A 121 6.57 -5.77 -6.77
CA LEU A 121 6.73 -6.41 -8.07
C LEU A 121 5.88 -5.74 -9.15
N ARG A 122 4.68 -5.28 -8.77
CA ARG A 122 3.71 -4.61 -9.65
C ARG A 122 3.81 -3.08 -9.62
N ASN A 123 4.71 -2.49 -8.82
CA ASN A 123 4.87 -1.04 -8.63
C ASN A 123 3.65 -0.32 -8.02
N ARG A 124 2.80 -1.01 -7.24
CA ARG A 124 1.60 -0.43 -6.59
C ARG A 124 1.94 0.70 -5.61
N VAL A 125 3.03 0.52 -4.88
CA VAL A 125 3.53 1.44 -3.85
C VAL A 125 4.76 2.22 -4.31
N PHE A 126 4.95 2.34 -5.63
CA PHE A 126 6.14 3.00 -6.17
C PHE A 126 6.15 4.49 -5.79
N GLY A 127 7.22 4.94 -5.13
CA GLY A 127 7.38 6.32 -4.66
C GLY A 127 6.72 6.63 -3.32
N LEU A 128 6.01 5.67 -2.72
CA LEU A 128 5.44 5.83 -1.38
C LEU A 128 6.54 5.66 -0.31
N THR A 129 6.67 6.63 0.58
CA THR A 129 7.58 6.57 1.73
C THR A 129 6.79 6.37 3.01
N TYR A 130 7.25 5.46 3.87
CA TYR A 130 6.63 5.17 5.16
C TYR A 130 7.40 5.84 6.31
N ASP A 131 6.70 6.19 7.38
CA ASP A 131 7.35 6.68 8.59
C ASP A 131 8.04 5.54 9.34
N VAL A 132 7.37 4.39 9.43
CA VAL A 132 7.91 3.18 10.06
C VAL A 132 7.61 1.97 9.19
N GLY A 133 8.65 1.21 8.88
CA GLY A 133 8.54 -0.09 8.22
C GLY A 133 8.90 -1.24 9.16
N PHE A 134 8.11 -2.30 9.17
CA PHE A 134 8.39 -3.53 9.89
C PHE A 134 8.69 -4.67 8.91
N PHE A 135 9.86 -5.30 9.04
CA PHE A 135 10.20 -6.52 8.32
C PHE A 135 10.13 -7.73 9.25
N LEU A 136 9.04 -8.50 9.17
CA LEU A 136 8.77 -9.54 10.18
C LEU A 136 9.61 -10.81 10.02
N ASN A 137 9.65 -11.38 8.81
CA ASN A 137 10.34 -12.64 8.52
C ASN A 137 10.43 -12.86 7.01
N ILE A 138 11.30 -13.79 6.61
CA ILE A 138 11.44 -14.26 5.24
C ILE A 138 11.63 -15.77 5.21
N THR A 139 10.79 -16.45 4.43
CA THR A 139 10.96 -17.85 4.04
C THR A 139 10.56 -18.01 2.56
N PRO A 140 11.02 -19.06 1.85
CA PRO A 140 10.59 -19.32 0.48
C PRO A 140 9.05 -19.44 0.41
N ASP A 141 8.45 -18.52 -0.34
CA ASP A 141 7.02 -18.42 -0.60
C ASP A 141 6.84 -17.56 -1.86
N HIS A 142 5.68 -17.63 -2.50
CA HIS A 142 5.34 -16.84 -3.67
C HIS A 142 6.37 -16.90 -4.84
N ILE A 143 6.95 -18.08 -5.10
CA ILE A 143 7.88 -18.31 -6.20
C ILE A 143 7.17 -19.14 -7.26
N GLY A 144 7.05 -18.60 -8.47
CA GLY A 144 6.43 -19.34 -9.56
C GLY A 144 5.95 -18.47 -10.72
N PRO A 145 5.30 -19.12 -11.71
CA PRO A 145 4.68 -18.44 -12.84
C PRO A 145 3.63 -17.43 -12.34
N ASN A 146 3.72 -16.18 -12.80
CA ASN A 146 2.91 -15.02 -12.37
C ASN A 146 3.25 -14.40 -11.01
N GLU A 147 4.24 -14.94 -10.30
CA GLU A 147 4.75 -14.39 -9.05
C GLU A 147 6.24 -14.02 -9.17
N HIS A 148 7.04 -14.25 -8.13
CA HIS A 148 8.46 -13.94 -8.16
C HIS A 148 9.22 -15.05 -8.91
N PRO A 149 10.08 -14.71 -9.89
CA PRO A 149 10.81 -15.69 -10.68
C PRO A 149 11.85 -16.47 -9.86
N THR A 150 12.35 -15.88 -8.77
CA THR A 150 13.34 -16.48 -7.88
C THR A 150 13.12 -16.02 -6.45
N PHE A 151 13.64 -16.77 -5.48
CA PHE A 151 13.68 -16.32 -4.09
C PHE A 151 14.46 -15.01 -3.91
N ALA A 152 15.54 -14.81 -4.68
CA ALA A 152 16.29 -13.56 -4.67
C ALA A 152 15.43 -12.38 -5.12
N ASN A 153 14.59 -12.55 -6.14
CA ASN A 153 13.64 -11.52 -6.55
C ASN A 153 12.56 -11.27 -5.49
N TYR A 154 12.04 -12.31 -4.85
CA TYR A 154 11.08 -12.19 -3.74
C TYR A 154 11.66 -11.41 -2.57
N LEU A 155 12.86 -11.79 -2.13
CA LEU A 155 13.60 -11.10 -1.07
C LEU A 155 13.86 -9.64 -1.46
N HIS A 156 14.36 -9.39 -2.67
CA HIS A 156 14.62 -8.03 -3.15
C HIS A 156 13.38 -7.12 -3.07
N ASN A 157 12.22 -7.63 -3.49
CA ASN A 157 10.96 -6.88 -3.42
C ASN A 157 10.53 -6.59 -1.98
N LYS A 158 10.69 -7.54 -1.05
CA LYS A 158 10.41 -7.28 0.37
C LYS A 158 11.37 -6.29 0.98
N LEU A 159 12.65 -6.37 0.61
CA LEU A 159 13.66 -5.45 1.10
C LEU A 159 13.42 -4.00 0.66
N GLN A 160 12.60 -3.76 -0.38
CA GLN A 160 12.20 -2.41 -0.77
C GLN A 160 11.48 -1.68 0.38
N LEU A 161 10.81 -2.38 1.29
CA LEU A 161 10.22 -1.73 2.46
C LEU A 161 11.29 -1.05 3.34
N LEU A 162 12.46 -1.65 3.51
CA LEU A 162 13.56 -1.03 4.27
C LEU A 162 14.07 0.24 3.58
N VAL A 163 14.09 0.24 2.24
CA VAL A 163 14.57 1.37 1.44
C VAL A 163 13.58 2.53 1.46
N ASN A 164 12.28 2.23 1.49
CA ASN A 164 11.21 3.21 1.40
C ASN A 164 10.62 3.58 2.78
N ALA A 165 11.28 3.24 3.88
CA ALA A 165 10.85 3.60 5.23
C ALA A 165 11.89 4.51 5.91
N ARG A 166 11.41 5.56 6.59
CA ARG A 166 12.27 6.50 7.35
C ARG A 166 12.90 5.83 8.57
N LYS A 167 12.18 4.91 9.21
CA LYS A 167 12.67 4.05 10.30
C LYS A 167 12.27 2.62 10.02
N VAL A 168 13.13 1.67 10.39
CA VAL A 168 12.87 0.25 10.20
C VAL A 168 13.03 -0.51 11.51
N VAL A 169 12.15 -1.48 11.73
CA VAL A 169 12.17 -2.46 12.83
C VAL A 169 12.23 -3.87 12.26
#